data_AF-A0A935DWS7-F1
#
_entry.id   AF-A0A935DWS7-F1
#
_cell.length_a   1.000
_cell.length_b   1.000
_cell.length_c   1.000
_cell.angle_alpha   90.00
_cell.angle_beta   90.00
_cell.angle_gamma   90.00
#
_symmetry.space_group_name_H-M   'P 1'
#
loop_
_entity.id
_entity.type
_entity.pdbx_description
1 polymer ?
#
loop_
_entity_poly.entity_id
_entity_poly.type
_entity_poly.pdbx_seq_one_letter_code
_entity_poly.pdbx_strand_id
1 'polypeptide(L)'
;MSLFYVKRMWELFLDLPRWLRPGLGVKRWLVVTLVGITLVSLGIAVIIIDLYRTDSSDPAVLTFLSYASLRFLPRILRAAIFGGIGALFIAFGMYKLNRSLLRPFLRPDSDVVTTLADFQRRNRGPRMVAIGGGHGLASLLRGLKTRTRNLTAVVTVADDGGSSGKLRESFGILPPGDIRNCLAALSNDEDMLTQLFQYRFTGSPDLEGHSFGNLFITALADITGSFEGAVVESGRVLSVNGRVLPSTLHNVKLVASMELPHVLHEVRVEGESKIPTMAGRVRRVWLEPDDAPVFPPVINALLSADVIIVGPGSLYTSLLPNLLVDDLLASIRASRAVKIYVCNIATQEGETDAFTAADHIRALENHVGGDVFDAILCNINYSGSLNSTSVWVRADDETLADERAKTADLADNSHPWRHDSDKLAQAIMNIYNERAGPLA
;
A
#
# COMPACT_ATOMS: atom_id res chain seq x y z
N MET A 1 -29.57 -35.28 -14.62
CA MET A 1 -29.52 -34.27 -13.54
C MET A 1 -28.65 -34.67 -12.33
N SER A 2 -28.25 -35.94 -12.14
CA SER A 2 -27.44 -36.34 -10.96
C SER A 2 -25.91 -36.17 -11.12
N LEU A 3 -25.36 -36.33 -12.32
CA LEU A 3 -23.90 -36.25 -12.55
C LEU A 3 -23.28 -34.86 -12.29
N PHE A 4 -24.01 -33.78 -12.55
CA PHE A 4 -23.52 -32.41 -12.29
C PHE A 4 -23.41 -32.10 -10.79
N TYR A 5 -24.38 -32.57 -10.00
CA TYR A 5 -24.35 -32.39 -8.54
C TYR A 5 -23.27 -33.25 -7.89
N VAL A 6 -23.08 -34.49 -8.35
CA VAL A 6 -22.03 -35.38 -7.82
C VAL A 6 -20.63 -34.82 -8.10
N LYS A 7 -20.38 -34.32 -9.32
CA LYS A 7 -19.07 -33.74 -9.68
C LYS A 7 -18.74 -32.51 -8.82
N ARG A 8 -19.72 -31.64 -8.58
CA ARG A 8 -19.58 -30.43 -7.77
C ARG A 8 -19.45 -30.71 -6.26
N MET A 9 -20.04 -31.80 -5.79
CA MET A 9 -19.89 -32.29 -4.42
C MET A 9 -18.53 -32.95 -4.18
N TRP A 10 -17.93 -33.53 -5.23
CA TRP A 10 -16.56 -34.06 -5.21
C TRP A 10 -15.51 -32.93 -5.20
N GLU A 11 -15.72 -31.87 -5.97
CA GLU A 11 -14.91 -30.64 -5.91
C GLU A 11 -14.92 -30.01 -4.51
N LEU A 12 -16.08 -30.03 -3.84
CA LEU A 12 -16.27 -29.61 -2.44
C LEU A 12 -15.37 -30.37 -1.45
N PHE A 13 -15.21 -31.69 -1.63
CA PHE A 13 -14.34 -32.52 -0.79
C PHE A 13 -12.85 -32.26 -1.07
N LEU A 14 -12.50 -32.00 -2.33
CA LEU A 14 -11.13 -31.73 -2.77
C LEU A 14 -10.61 -30.36 -2.32
N ASP A 15 -11.49 -29.38 -2.09
CA ASP A 15 -11.10 -28.05 -1.59
C ASP A 15 -11.01 -27.97 -0.06
N LEU A 16 -11.59 -28.92 0.68
CA LEU A 16 -11.57 -28.95 2.15
C LEU A 16 -10.15 -28.83 2.77
N PRO A 17 -9.10 -29.48 2.22
CA PRO A 17 -7.73 -29.33 2.71
C PRO A 17 -7.16 -27.92 2.49
N ARG A 18 -7.64 -27.19 1.46
CA ARG A 18 -7.16 -25.83 1.16
C ARG A 18 -7.64 -24.83 2.21
N TRP A 19 -8.86 -24.99 2.73
CA TRP A 19 -9.39 -24.22 3.87
C TRP A 19 -8.63 -24.48 5.18
N LEU A 20 -7.97 -25.64 5.27
CA LEU A 20 -7.11 -26.04 6.39
C LEU A 20 -5.64 -25.66 6.16
N ARG A 21 -5.31 -24.74 5.26
CA ARG A 21 -3.95 -24.19 5.19
C ARG A 21 -3.60 -23.40 6.46
N PRO A 22 -2.39 -23.55 7.03
CA PRO A 22 -1.93 -22.68 8.12
C PRO A 22 -1.95 -21.22 7.66
N GLY A 23 -2.25 -20.29 8.56
CA GLY A 23 -2.34 -18.86 8.23
C GLY A 23 -3.78 -18.35 8.22
N LEU A 24 -4.68 -18.99 7.46
CA LEU A 24 -6.06 -18.54 7.15
C LEU A 24 -6.96 -18.17 8.34
N GLY A 25 -6.63 -18.57 9.57
CA GLY A 25 -7.38 -18.20 10.79
C GLY A 25 -8.76 -18.85 10.93
N VAL A 26 -9.23 -19.64 9.96
CA VAL A 26 -10.54 -20.32 9.97
C VAL A 26 -10.57 -21.52 10.92
N LYS A 27 -9.43 -22.22 11.08
CA LYS A 27 -9.33 -23.48 11.86
C LYS A 27 -9.86 -23.35 13.29
N ARG A 28 -9.42 -22.30 14.01
CA ARG A 28 -9.82 -22.06 15.41
C ARG A 28 -11.32 -21.89 15.55
N TRP A 29 -11.95 -21.18 14.62
CA TRP A 29 -13.38 -20.93 14.64
C TRP A 29 -14.17 -22.18 14.27
N LEU A 30 -13.68 -22.96 13.30
CA LEU A 30 -14.30 -24.24 12.95
C LEU A 30 -14.30 -25.21 14.15
N VAL A 31 -13.20 -25.27 14.91
CA VAL A 31 -13.13 -26.06 16.15
C VAL A 31 -14.14 -25.56 17.19
N VAL A 32 -14.22 -24.25 17.43
CA VAL A 32 -15.20 -23.66 18.37
C VAL A 32 -16.64 -23.99 17.96
N THR A 33 -16.97 -23.86 16.68
CA THR A 33 -18.30 -24.20 16.16
C THR A 33 -18.60 -25.69 16.32
N LEU A 34 -17.63 -26.57 16.03
CA LEU A 34 -17.80 -28.01 16.18
C LEU A 34 -18.03 -28.40 17.65
N VAL A 35 -17.25 -27.83 18.58
CA VAL A 35 -17.42 -28.04 20.01
C VAL A 35 -18.78 -27.53 20.48
N GLY A 36 -19.20 -26.33 20.05
CA GLY A 36 -20.49 -25.76 20.39
C GLY A 36 -21.66 -26.62 19.91
N ILE A 37 -21.63 -27.07 18.64
CA ILE A 37 -22.64 -27.98 18.09
C ILE A 37 -22.69 -29.29 18.89
N THR A 38 -21.53 -29.82 19.26
CA THR A 38 -21.43 -31.06 20.04
C THR A 38 -22.07 -30.90 21.42
N LEU A 39 -21.79 -29.79 22.12
CA LEU A 39 -22.38 -29.50 23.44
C LEU A 39 -23.90 -29.32 23.36
N VAL A 40 -24.40 -28.58 22.37
CA VAL A 40 -25.85 -28.41 22.14
C VAL A 40 -26.50 -29.76 21.84
N SER A 41 -25.87 -30.56 20.97
CA SER A 41 -26.37 -31.90 20.62
C SER A 41 -26.42 -32.82 21.84
N LEU A 42 -25.41 -32.77 22.71
CA LEU A 42 -25.37 -33.53 23.96
C LEU A 42 -26.46 -33.07 24.94
N GLY A 43 -26.67 -31.77 25.09
CA GLY A 43 -27.74 -31.22 25.93
C GLY A 43 -29.14 -31.65 25.47
N ILE A 44 -29.40 -31.57 24.16
CA ILE A 44 -30.65 -32.08 23.55
C ILE A 44 -30.77 -33.59 23.78
N ALA A 45 -29.68 -34.35 23.63
CA ALA A 45 -29.69 -35.79 23.87
C ALA A 45 -30.07 -36.13 25.32
N VAL A 46 -29.57 -35.38 26.31
CA VAL A 46 -29.95 -35.55 27.73
C VAL A 46 -31.44 -35.28 27.94
N ILE A 47 -31.98 -34.20 27.38
CA ILE A 47 -33.42 -33.88 27.45
C ILE A 47 -34.27 -34.97 26.81
N ILE A 48 -33.86 -35.48 25.64
CA ILE A 48 -34.56 -36.58 24.96
C ILE A 48 -34.54 -37.85 25.82
N ILE A 49 -33.38 -38.19 26.42
CA ILE A 49 -33.27 -39.36 27.32
C ILE A 49 -34.17 -39.19 28.55
N ASP A 50 -34.25 -37.98 29.11
CA ASP A 50 -35.12 -37.68 30.24
C ASP A 50 -36.59 -37.84 29.86
N LEU A 51 -37.04 -37.29 28.73
CA LEU A 51 -38.40 -37.51 28.19
C LEU A 51 -38.74 -38.98 27.98
N TYR A 52 -37.76 -39.82 27.65
CA TYR A 52 -37.95 -41.27 27.54
C TYR A 52 -38.01 -42.00 28.90
N ARG A 53 -37.42 -41.43 29.96
CA ARG A 53 -37.35 -42.03 31.30
C ARG A 53 -38.49 -41.57 32.19
N THR A 54 -38.91 -40.33 32.04
CA THR A 54 -40.05 -39.73 32.72
C THR A 54 -41.28 -40.21 31.96
N ASP A 55 -42.10 -41.07 32.58
CA ASP A 55 -43.32 -41.68 32.01
C ASP A 55 -44.17 -40.65 31.26
N SER A 56 -43.93 -40.52 29.96
CA SER A 56 -44.69 -39.64 29.09
C SER A 56 -45.96 -40.41 28.70
N SER A 57 -47.08 -40.01 29.30
CA SER A 57 -48.40 -40.65 29.23
C SER A 57 -49.05 -40.74 27.83
N ASP A 58 -48.32 -40.40 26.75
CA ASP A 58 -48.84 -40.36 25.39
C ASP A 58 -48.11 -41.35 24.44
N PRO A 59 -48.76 -42.48 24.09
CA PRO A 59 -48.23 -43.50 23.18
C PRO A 59 -47.86 -42.97 21.79
N ALA A 60 -48.53 -41.90 21.33
CA ALA A 60 -48.27 -41.32 20.02
C ALA A 60 -46.88 -40.67 19.96
N VAL A 61 -46.48 -39.99 21.04
CA VAL A 61 -45.19 -39.30 21.16
C VAL A 61 -44.03 -40.30 21.17
N LEU A 62 -44.17 -41.40 21.91
CA LEU A 62 -43.17 -42.47 21.96
C LEU A 62 -42.99 -43.17 20.60
N THR A 63 -44.09 -43.40 19.90
CA THR A 63 -44.07 -44.02 18.56
C THR A 63 -43.36 -43.12 17.55
N PHE A 64 -43.67 -41.82 17.56
CA PHE A 64 -43.01 -40.84 16.71
C PHE A 64 -41.50 -40.75 16.99
N LEU A 65 -41.09 -40.64 18.26
CA LEU A 65 -39.68 -40.56 18.64
C LEU A 65 -38.89 -41.84 18.31
N SER A 66 -39.54 -43.01 18.35
CA SER A 66 -38.96 -44.30 17.94
C SER A 66 -38.56 -44.32 16.45
N TYR A 67 -39.48 -43.88 15.58
CA TYR A 67 -39.22 -43.78 14.14
C TYR A 67 -38.22 -42.67 13.83
N ALA A 68 -38.38 -41.49 14.45
CA ALA A 68 -37.49 -40.34 14.25
C ALA A 68 -36.05 -40.64 14.67
N SER A 69 -35.84 -41.46 15.71
CA SER A 69 -34.51 -41.89 16.17
C SER A 69 -33.99 -43.17 15.52
N LEU A 70 -34.71 -43.71 14.50
CA LEU A 70 -34.36 -44.93 13.77
C LEU A 70 -34.09 -46.14 14.65
N ARG A 71 -34.89 -46.34 15.71
CA ARG A 71 -34.61 -47.36 16.75
C ARG A 71 -34.55 -48.80 16.23
N PHE A 72 -35.18 -49.08 15.09
CA PHE A 72 -35.15 -50.38 14.41
C PHE A 72 -33.76 -50.73 13.83
N LEU A 73 -32.83 -49.78 13.74
CA LEU A 73 -31.46 -50.01 13.25
C LEU A 73 -30.45 -50.23 14.40
N PRO A 74 -29.35 -50.98 14.15
CA PRO A 74 -28.24 -51.11 15.08
C PRO A 74 -27.66 -49.75 15.50
N ARG A 75 -27.24 -49.63 16.77
CA ARG A 75 -26.75 -48.36 17.36
C ARG A 75 -25.65 -47.70 16.52
N ILE A 76 -24.69 -48.47 16.04
CA ILE A 76 -23.56 -47.99 15.22
C ILE A 76 -24.06 -47.39 13.90
N LEU A 77 -25.03 -48.06 13.25
CA LEU A 77 -25.57 -47.61 11.97
C LEU A 77 -26.35 -46.30 12.13
N ARG A 78 -27.14 -46.15 13.20
CA ARG A 78 -27.83 -44.88 13.52
C ARG A 78 -26.84 -43.74 13.75
N ALA A 79 -25.77 -43.99 14.51
CA ALA A 79 -24.74 -43.00 14.76
C ALA A 79 -24.04 -42.58 13.46
N ALA A 80 -23.77 -43.52 12.56
CA ALA A 80 -23.20 -43.23 11.25
C ALA A 80 -24.16 -42.41 10.36
N ILE A 81 -25.46 -42.72 10.37
CA ILE A 81 -26.47 -41.99 9.59
C ILE A 81 -26.62 -40.55 10.11
N PHE A 82 -26.90 -40.37 11.40
CA PHE A 82 -27.09 -39.03 11.97
C PHE A 82 -25.80 -38.21 11.95
N GLY A 83 -24.66 -38.83 12.28
CA GLY A 83 -23.35 -38.18 12.22
C GLY A 83 -22.97 -37.79 10.79
N GLY A 84 -23.18 -38.68 9.81
CA GLY A 84 -22.89 -38.42 8.40
C GLY A 84 -23.78 -37.33 7.80
N ILE A 85 -25.10 -37.42 8.00
CA ILE A 85 -26.06 -36.40 7.54
C ILE A 85 -25.77 -35.05 8.22
N GLY A 86 -25.52 -35.05 9.53
CA GLY A 86 -25.16 -33.84 10.28
C GLY A 86 -23.89 -33.19 9.75
N ALA A 87 -22.82 -33.96 9.55
CA ALA A 87 -21.57 -33.46 8.96
C ALA A 87 -21.78 -32.89 7.56
N LEU A 88 -22.60 -33.53 6.73
CA LEU A 88 -22.91 -33.09 5.37
C LEU A 88 -23.69 -31.77 5.37
N PHE A 89 -24.69 -31.61 6.25
CA PHE A 89 -25.42 -30.35 6.41
C PHE A 89 -24.54 -29.23 6.95
N ILE A 90 -23.64 -29.52 7.89
CA ILE A 90 -22.66 -28.53 8.39
C ILE A 90 -21.75 -28.08 7.25
N ALA A 91 -21.19 -29.02 6.47
CA ALA A 91 -20.33 -28.70 5.34
C ALA A 91 -21.07 -27.88 4.26
N PHE A 92 -22.30 -28.29 3.92
CA PHE A 92 -23.14 -27.59 2.95
C PHE A 92 -23.55 -26.19 3.43
N GLY A 93 -23.94 -26.07 4.69
CA GLY A 93 -24.28 -24.80 5.33
C GLY A 93 -23.10 -23.84 5.36
N MET A 94 -21.93 -24.31 5.79
CA MET A 94 -20.70 -23.54 5.79
C MET A 94 -20.34 -23.06 4.38
N TYR A 95 -20.43 -23.94 3.38
CA TYR A 95 -20.19 -23.57 1.98
C TYR A 95 -21.15 -22.50 1.48
N LYS A 96 -22.45 -22.66 1.72
CA LYS A 96 -23.48 -21.73 1.24
C LYS A 96 -23.36 -20.36 1.93
N LEU A 97 -23.06 -20.35 3.23
CA LEU A 97 -22.85 -19.12 4.00
C LEU A 97 -21.63 -18.36 3.49
N ASN A 98 -20.51 -19.06 3.31
CA ASN A 98 -19.27 -18.49 2.80
C ASN A 98 -19.44 -17.92 1.38
N ARG A 99 -20.08 -18.69 0.50
CA ARG A 99 -20.40 -18.24 -0.87
C ARG A 99 -21.38 -17.07 -0.88
N SER A 100 -22.36 -17.03 0.01
CA SER A 100 -23.34 -15.92 0.06
C SER A 100 -22.72 -14.62 0.56
N LEU A 101 -21.76 -14.70 1.48
CA LEU A 101 -21.12 -13.53 2.09
C LEU A 101 -19.95 -13.00 1.25
N LEU A 102 -19.16 -13.87 0.63
CA LEU A 102 -17.94 -13.45 -0.07
C LEU A 102 -18.13 -13.19 -1.57
N ARG A 103 -19.17 -13.76 -2.20
CA ARG A 103 -19.40 -13.56 -3.65
C ARG A 103 -19.50 -12.09 -4.08
N PRO A 104 -20.07 -11.16 -3.29
CA PRO A 104 -20.06 -9.73 -3.65
C PRO A 104 -18.66 -9.09 -3.68
N PHE A 105 -17.66 -9.70 -3.03
CA PHE A 105 -16.32 -9.15 -2.85
C PHE A 105 -15.25 -9.86 -3.70
N LEU A 106 -15.62 -10.90 -4.43
CA LEU A 106 -14.69 -11.71 -5.23
C LEU A 106 -14.74 -11.30 -6.70
N ARG A 107 -13.56 -11.24 -7.34
CA ARG A 107 -13.48 -11.05 -8.78
C ARG A 107 -14.04 -12.29 -9.48
N PRO A 108 -14.67 -12.15 -10.67
CA PRO A 108 -15.33 -13.26 -11.38
C PRO A 108 -14.46 -14.52 -11.57
N ASP A 109 -13.14 -14.35 -11.65
CA ASP A 109 -12.17 -15.42 -11.93
C ASP A 109 -11.23 -15.77 -10.75
N SER A 110 -11.43 -15.20 -9.56
CA SER A 110 -10.54 -15.45 -8.41
C SER A 110 -11.13 -16.44 -7.41
N ASP A 111 -10.35 -17.46 -7.05
CA ASP A 111 -10.71 -18.37 -5.95
C ASP A 111 -10.73 -17.63 -4.60
N VAL A 112 -11.66 -18.05 -3.73
CA VAL A 112 -11.89 -17.45 -2.42
C VAL A 112 -10.70 -17.69 -1.50
N VAL A 113 -10.14 -18.90 -1.55
CA VAL A 113 -9.06 -19.31 -0.66
C VAL A 113 -7.78 -18.59 -1.02
N THR A 114 -7.48 -18.43 -2.31
CA THR A 114 -6.29 -17.66 -2.77
C THR A 114 -6.42 -16.19 -2.41
N THR A 115 -7.57 -15.57 -2.65
CA THR A 115 -7.82 -14.16 -2.30
C THR A 115 -7.67 -13.90 -0.79
N LEU A 116 -8.21 -14.79 0.05
CA LEU A 116 -8.06 -14.69 1.50
C LEU A 116 -6.62 -14.96 1.96
N ALA A 117 -5.93 -15.92 1.35
CA ALA A 117 -4.53 -16.19 1.64
C ALA A 117 -3.64 -14.99 1.30
N ASP A 118 -3.84 -14.38 0.14
CA ASP A 118 -3.12 -13.18 -0.29
C ASP A 118 -3.43 -11.99 0.61
N PHE A 119 -4.70 -11.79 0.98
CA PHE A 119 -5.11 -10.76 1.92
C PHE A 119 -4.39 -10.89 3.27
N GLN A 120 -4.36 -12.10 3.84
CA GLN A 120 -3.69 -12.33 5.11
C GLN A 120 -2.16 -12.26 5.02
N ARG A 121 -1.57 -12.75 3.91
CA ARG A 121 -0.14 -12.62 3.65
C ARG A 121 0.26 -11.14 3.61
N ARG A 122 -0.49 -10.30 2.90
CA ARG A 122 -0.21 -8.86 2.82
C ARG A 122 -0.43 -8.13 4.14
N ASN A 123 -1.42 -8.54 4.94
CA ASN A 123 -1.61 -8.00 6.31
C ASN A 123 -0.43 -8.33 7.25
N ARG A 124 0.25 -9.46 7.02
CA ARG A 124 1.48 -9.84 7.74
C ARG A 124 2.75 -9.41 7.01
N GLY A 125 2.63 -8.60 5.95
CA GLY A 125 3.77 -8.09 5.21
C GLY A 125 4.58 -7.09 6.03
N PRO A 126 5.82 -6.80 5.61
CA PRO A 126 6.68 -5.83 6.30
C PRO A 126 6.04 -4.45 6.35
N ARG A 127 6.33 -3.69 7.41
CA ARG A 127 6.00 -2.28 7.56
C ARG A 127 6.98 -1.47 6.72
N MET A 128 6.46 -0.81 5.70
CA MET A 128 7.27 -0.07 4.74
C MET A 128 6.87 1.41 4.76
N VAL A 129 7.87 2.28 4.87
CA VAL A 129 7.70 3.73 4.73
C VAL A 129 8.33 4.15 3.41
N ALA A 130 7.57 4.82 2.55
CA ALA A 130 8.06 5.36 1.29
C ALA A 130 8.00 6.89 1.32
N ILE A 131 9.11 7.56 1.04
CA ILE A 131 9.29 9.00 1.17
C ILE A 131 9.58 9.60 -0.20
N GLY A 132 8.86 10.65 -0.57
CA GLY A 132 9.11 11.36 -1.83
C GLY A 132 7.96 12.28 -2.23
N GLY A 133 7.70 12.34 -3.53
CA GLY A 133 6.67 13.17 -4.12
C GLY A 133 6.32 12.73 -5.54
N GLY A 134 5.31 13.38 -6.12
CA GLY A 134 4.91 13.24 -7.51
C GLY A 134 4.56 11.82 -7.97
N HIS A 135 4.84 11.56 -9.24
CA HIS A 135 4.45 10.34 -9.94
C HIS A 135 5.38 9.15 -9.63
N GLY A 136 6.65 9.41 -9.29
CA GLY A 136 7.62 8.38 -8.94
C GLY A 136 7.20 7.61 -7.70
N LEU A 137 6.88 8.33 -6.62
CA LEU A 137 6.35 7.73 -5.40
C LEU A 137 5.02 7.01 -5.65
N ALA A 138 4.12 7.59 -6.45
CA ALA A 138 2.86 6.95 -6.81
C ALA A 138 3.06 5.61 -7.55
N SER A 139 4.05 5.51 -8.45
CA SER A 139 4.41 4.26 -9.14
C SER A 139 4.93 3.22 -8.14
N LEU A 140 5.83 3.63 -7.25
CA LEU A 140 6.33 2.75 -6.17
C LEU A 140 5.20 2.20 -5.29
N LEU A 141 4.28 3.06 -4.85
CA LEU A 141 3.16 2.65 -4.00
C LEU A 141 2.20 1.69 -4.72
N ARG A 142 1.96 1.87 -6.03
CA ARG A 142 1.16 0.95 -6.85
C ARG A 142 1.76 -0.46 -6.89
N GLY A 143 3.09 -0.55 -6.97
CA GLY A 143 3.79 -1.84 -6.91
C GLY A 143 3.76 -2.45 -5.51
N LEU A 144 4.11 -1.66 -4.49
CA LEU A 144 4.22 -2.13 -3.11
C LEU A 144 2.89 -2.56 -2.49
N LYS A 145 1.74 -1.97 -2.87
CA LYS A 145 0.41 -2.35 -2.34
C LYS A 145 0.03 -3.80 -2.68
N THR A 146 0.69 -4.40 -3.68
CA THR A 146 0.54 -5.82 -4.03
C THR A 146 1.33 -6.75 -3.10
N ARG A 147 2.31 -6.22 -2.35
CA ARG A 147 3.26 -6.97 -1.50
C ARG A 147 2.95 -6.85 -0.02
N THR A 148 2.51 -5.68 0.44
CA THR A 148 2.16 -5.42 1.85
C THR A 148 0.99 -4.45 1.96
N ARG A 149 0.22 -4.55 3.05
CA ARG A 149 -0.81 -3.57 3.43
C ARG A 149 -0.33 -2.59 4.50
N ASN A 150 0.87 -2.80 5.02
CA ASN A 150 1.49 -1.99 6.07
C ASN A 150 2.34 -0.87 5.46
N LEU A 151 1.75 -0.09 4.54
CA LEU A 151 2.42 1.00 3.82
C LEU A 151 2.13 2.35 4.47
N THR A 152 3.15 3.16 4.59
CA THR A 152 3.03 4.59 4.93
C THR A 152 3.79 5.41 3.90
N ALA A 153 3.08 6.24 3.13
CA ALA A 153 3.68 7.22 2.24
C ALA A 153 3.89 8.53 3.01
N VAL A 154 5.09 9.10 2.92
CA VAL A 154 5.43 10.42 3.47
C VAL A 154 5.72 11.35 2.30
N VAL A 155 5.01 12.47 2.25
CA VAL A 155 5.10 13.40 1.10
C VAL A 155 5.47 14.81 1.50
N THR A 156 6.17 15.50 0.60
CA THR A 156 6.49 16.91 0.75
C THR A 156 5.23 17.75 0.67
N VAL A 157 5.21 18.86 1.41
CA VAL A 157 4.17 19.91 1.33
C VAL A 157 4.74 21.24 0.83
N ALA A 158 5.90 21.19 0.16
CA ALA A 158 6.56 22.37 -0.37
C ALA A 158 6.08 22.79 -1.78
N ASP A 159 5.31 21.93 -2.46
CA ASP A 159 4.74 22.16 -3.81
C ASP A 159 3.97 23.50 -3.88
N ASP A 160 4.28 24.30 -4.89
CA ASP A 160 3.61 25.55 -5.22
C ASP A 160 3.16 25.64 -6.69
N GLY A 161 3.19 24.52 -7.41
CA GLY A 161 2.86 24.44 -8.82
C GLY A 161 1.38 24.16 -9.12
N GLY A 162 0.94 24.63 -10.30
CA GLY A 162 -0.33 24.23 -10.93
C GLY A 162 -1.57 24.37 -10.04
N SER A 163 -2.40 23.32 -10.01
CA SER A 163 -3.62 23.32 -9.19
C SER A 163 -3.34 23.33 -7.69
N SER A 164 -2.22 22.78 -7.23
CA SER A 164 -1.86 22.75 -5.80
C SER A 164 -1.51 24.15 -5.32
N GLY A 165 -0.63 24.85 -6.06
CA GLY A 165 -0.21 26.22 -5.78
C GLY A 165 -1.38 27.19 -5.72
N LYS A 166 -2.26 27.18 -6.75
CA LYS A 166 -3.44 28.06 -6.78
C LYS A 166 -4.34 27.89 -5.56
N LEU A 167 -4.56 26.64 -5.11
CA LEU A 167 -5.40 26.35 -3.94
C LEU A 167 -4.70 26.73 -2.63
N ARG A 168 -3.39 26.50 -2.54
CA ARG A 168 -2.55 26.93 -1.42
C ARG A 168 -2.61 28.45 -1.23
N GLU A 169 -2.49 29.22 -2.30
CA GLU A 169 -2.58 30.69 -2.28
C GLU A 169 -3.98 31.19 -1.92
N SER A 170 -5.03 30.58 -2.50
CA SER A 170 -6.41 31.05 -2.36
C SER A 170 -7.04 30.67 -1.02
N PHE A 171 -6.72 29.50 -0.47
CA PHE A 171 -7.36 28.93 0.72
C PHE A 171 -6.42 28.82 1.94
N GLY A 172 -5.13 29.13 1.78
CA GLY A 172 -4.15 29.03 2.88
C GLY A 172 -3.90 27.60 3.37
N ILE A 173 -4.24 26.59 2.57
CA ILE A 173 -4.05 25.17 2.89
C ILE A 173 -2.69 24.65 2.40
N LEU A 174 -2.25 23.52 2.93
CA LEU A 174 -1.10 22.79 2.38
C LEU A 174 -1.41 22.25 0.97
N PRO A 175 -0.41 22.15 0.08
CA PRO A 175 -0.62 21.71 -1.30
C PRO A 175 -1.11 20.24 -1.33
N PRO A 176 -2.30 19.97 -1.90
CA PRO A 176 -2.89 18.62 -1.85
C PRO A 176 -2.38 17.67 -2.94
N GLY A 177 -1.64 18.14 -3.94
CA GLY A 177 -1.34 17.40 -5.17
C GLY A 177 -0.62 16.07 -4.96
N ASP A 178 0.49 16.07 -4.22
CA ASP A 178 1.27 14.85 -3.98
C ASP A 178 0.56 13.86 -3.06
N ILE A 179 -0.18 14.38 -2.07
CA ILE A 179 -1.07 13.55 -1.25
C ILE A 179 -2.14 12.90 -2.12
N ARG A 180 -2.78 13.66 -3.01
CA ARG A 180 -3.80 13.16 -3.93
C ARG A 180 -3.27 12.00 -4.76
N ASN A 181 -2.08 12.17 -5.34
CA ASN A 181 -1.42 11.14 -6.15
C ASN A 181 -1.16 9.86 -5.35
N CYS A 182 -0.70 9.99 -4.09
CA CYS A 182 -0.44 8.85 -3.21
C CYS A 182 -1.72 8.15 -2.77
N LEU A 183 -2.77 8.89 -2.45
CA LEU A 183 -4.08 8.34 -2.10
C LEU A 183 -4.65 7.52 -3.27
N ALA A 184 -4.62 8.07 -4.48
CA ALA A 184 -5.04 7.36 -5.68
C ALA A 184 -4.14 6.16 -6.02
N ALA A 185 -2.85 6.23 -5.72
CA ALA A 185 -1.93 5.09 -5.93
C ALA A 185 -2.24 3.92 -4.98
N LEU A 186 -2.63 4.21 -3.74
CA LEU A 186 -2.95 3.21 -2.71
C LEU A 186 -4.40 2.71 -2.75
N SER A 187 -5.30 3.39 -3.48
CA SER A 187 -6.66 2.92 -3.76
C SER A 187 -6.69 1.90 -4.90
N ASN A 188 -7.88 1.39 -5.21
CA ASN A 188 -8.08 0.51 -6.36
C ASN A 188 -8.26 1.35 -7.65
N ASP A 189 -7.43 1.07 -8.66
CA ASP A 189 -7.38 1.85 -9.91
C ASP A 189 -8.60 1.64 -10.82
N GLU A 190 -9.28 0.49 -10.65
CA GLU A 190 -10.51 0.15 -11.39
C GLU A 190 -11.74 0.88 -10.85
N ASP A 191 -11.66 1.45 -9.64
CA ASP A 191 -12.79 2.10 -9.00
C ASP A 191 -13.06 3.46 -9.65
N MET A 192 -14.32 3.70 -10.03
CA MET A 192 -14.76 4.97 -10.61
C MET A 192 -14.40 6.18 -9.74
N LEU A 193 -14.45 6.02 -8.41
CA LEU A 193 -14.05 7.08 -7.47
C LEU A 193 -12.57 7.44 -7.61
N THR A 194 -11.67 6.48 -7.78
CA THR A 194 -10.25 6.74 -8.01
C THR A 194 -10.03 7.49 -9.32
N GLN A 195 -10.75 7.10 -10.38
CA GLN A 195 -10.67 7.78 -11.67
C GLN A 195 -11.18 9.22 -11.60
N LEU A 196 -12.32 9.44 -10.91
CA LEU A 196 -12.85 10.76 -10.64
C LEU A 196 -11.88 11.60 -9.80
N PHE A 197 -11.23 10.99 -8.80
CA PHE A 197 -10.24 11.66 -7.97
C PHE A 197 -9.06 12.20 -8.77
N GLN A 198 -8.65 11.49 -9.81
CA GLN A 198 -7.57 11.89 -10.72
C GLN A 198 -8.04 12.79 -11.87
N TYR A 199 -9.35 13.04 -11.99
CA TYR A 199 -9.89 13.89 -13.03
C TYR A 199 -9.34 15.32 -12.94
N ARG A 200 -8.99 15.86 -14.11
CA ARG A 200 -8.55 17.24 -14.28
C ARG A 200 -9.53 17.94 -15.21
N PHE A 201 -10.05 19.07 -14.76
CA PHE A 201 -11.01 19.86 -15.51
C PHE A 201 -10.33 20.52 -16.73
N THR A 202 -11.04 20.51 -17.86
CA THR A 202 -10.63 21.11 -19.13
C THR A 202 -11.76 21.97 -19.70
N GLY A 203 -11.46 23.12 -20.29
CA GLY A 203 -12.40 23.88 -21.12
C GLY A 203 -13.31 24.89 -20.40
N SER A 204 -13.19 25.08 -19.08
CA SER A 204 -13.89 26.14 -18.34
C SER A 204 -12.85 27.07 -17.68
N PRO A 205 -12.85 28.39 -17.92
CA PRO A 205 -11.81 29.29 -17.42
C PRO A 205 -11.58 29.24 -15.91
N ASP A 206 -12.66 29.10 -15.12
CA ASP A 206 -12.59 29.13 -13.66
C ASP A 206 -12.07 27.83 -13.04
N LEU A 207 -12.30 26.70 -13.72
CA LEU A 207 -11.87 25.37 -13.26
C LEU A 207 -10.69 24.82 -14.06
N GLU A 208 -10.21 25.53 -15.07
CA GLU A 208 -9.20 25.02 -15.99
C GLU A 208 -7.91 24.65 -15.25
N GLY A 209 -7.50 23.40 -15.44
CA GLY A 209 -6.30 22.86 -14.83
C GLY A 209 -6.47 22.42 -13.37
N HIS A 210 -7.59 22.71 -12.71
CA HIS A 210 -7.88 22.16 -11.38
C HIS A 210 -8.11 20.65 -11.45
N SER A 211 -7.67 19.96 -10.41
CA SER A 211 -7.97 18.54 -10.21
C SER A 211 -9.12 18.37 -9.26
N PHE A 212 -10.09 17.50 -9.60
CA PHE A 212 -11.21 17.19 -8.71
C PHE A 212 -10.72 16.69 -7.35
N GLY A 213 -9.75 15.77 -7.30
CA GLY A 213 -9.20 15.29 -6.03
C GLY A 213 -8.54 16.39 -5.19
N ASN A 214 -7.90 17.38 -5.82
CA ASN A 214 -7.37 18.54 -5.08
C ASN A 214 -8.51 19.34 -4.45
N LEU A 215 -9.54 19.68 -5.22
CA LEU A 215 -10.72 20.40 -4.73
C LEU A 215 -11.45 19.63 -3.63
N PHE A 216 -11.53 18.31 -3.77
CA PHE A 216 -12.13 17.42 -2.78
C PHE A 216 -11.36 17.45 -1.45
N ILE A 217 -10.03 17.33 -1.49
CA ILE A 217 -9.18 17.43 -0.29
C ILE A 217 -9.33 18.83 0.33
N THR A 218 -9.33 19.90 -0.47
CA THR A 218 -9.53 21.27 0.00
C THR A 218 -10.88 21.44 0.72
N ALA A 219 -11.96 20.95 0.12
CA ALA A 219 -13.29 21.02 0.72
C ALA A 219 -13.37 20.22 2.03
N LEU A 220 -12.74 19.04 2.09
CA LEU A 220 -12.65 18.29 3.32
C LEU A 220 -11.80 18.98 4.39
N ALA A 221 -10.74 19.69 4.02
CA ALA A 221 -9.93 20.45 4.97
C ALA A 221 -10.74 21.58 5.61
N ASP A 222 -11.56 22.26 4.82
CA ASP A 222 -12.49 23.29 5.29
C ASP A 222 -13.56 22.71 6.23
N ILE A 223 -14.19 21.59 5.84
CA ILE A 223 -15.24 20.93 6.64
C ILE A 223 -14.69 20.34 7.95
N THR A 224 -13.53 19.69 7.90
CA THR A 224 -12.91 19.05 9.09
C THR A 224 -12.14 20.02 9.95
N GLY A 225 -11.90 21.25 9.47
CA GLY A 225 -11.07 22.26 10.13
C GLY A 225 -9.59 21.90 10.23
N SER A 226 -9.13 20.83 9.56
CA SER A 226 -7.73 20.41 9.59
C SER A 226 -7.32 19.70 8.31
N PHE A 227 -6.11 19.98 7.83
CA PHE A 227 -5.57 19.28 6.68
C PHE A 227 -5.36 17.78 6.96
N GLU A 228 -4.90 17.43 8.17
CA GLU A 228 -4.78 16.04 8.60
C GLU A 228 -6.12 15.29 8.50
N GLY A 229 -7.19 15.85 9.05
CA GLY A 229 -8.53 15.27 8.99
C GLY A 229 -8.97 15.02 7.56
N ALA A 230 -8.72 15.99 6.67
CA ALA A 230 -9.04 15.86 5.25
C ALA A 230 -8.33 14.69 4.57
N VAL A 231 -7.04 14.47 4.86
CA VAL A 231 -6.27 13.36 4.29
C VAL A 231 -6.78 12.01 4.81
N VAL A 232 -7.08 11.91 6.10
CA VAL A 232 -7.63 10.70 6.72
C VAL A 232 -8.99 10.35 6.13
N GLU A 233 -9.91 11.32 6.03
CA GLU A 233 -11.24 11.07 5.46
C GLU A 233 -11.17 10.78 3.95
N SER A 234 -10.30 11.47 3.20
CA SER A 234 -10.06 11.15 1.78
C SER A 234 -9.58 9.71 1.60
N GLY A 235 -8.67 9.24 2.46
CA GLY A 235 -8.20 7.86 2.46
C GLY A 235 -9.30 6.85 2.76
N ARG A 236 -10.24 7.17 3.66
CA ARG A 236 -11.41 6.31 3.95
C ARG A 236 -12.36 6.23 2.77
N VAL A 237 -12.69 7.36 2.15
CA VAL A 237 -13.58 7.42 0.97
C VAL A 237 -13.00 6.59 -0.19
N LEU A 238 -11.68 6.65 -0.39
CA LEU A 238 -10.98 5.90 -1.43
C LEU A 238 -10.58 4.47 -1.02
N SER A 239 -10.90 4.04 0.20
CA SER A 239 -10.54 2.71 0.74
C SER A 239 -9.05 2.36 0.53
N VAL A 240 -8.15 3.29 0.85
CA VAL A 240 -6.71 3.15 0.56
C VAL A 240 -6.06 2.02 1.36
N ASN A 241 -5.11 1.32 0.72
CA ASN A 241 -4.35 0.22 1.34
C ASN A 241 -3.03 0.73 1.96
N GLY A 242 -3.14 1.52 3.02
CA GLY A 242 -2.00 2.11 3.71
C GLY A 242 -2.36 3.45 4.33
N ARG A 243 -1.35 4.29 4.57
CA ARG A 243 -1.51 5.66 5.07
C ARG A 243 -0.73 6.63 4.20
N VAL A 244 -1.22 7.84 4.05
CA VAL A 244 -0.50 8.96 3.42
C VAL A 244 -0.38 10.05 4.47
N LEU A 245 0.84 10.50 4.74
CA LEU A 245 1.16 11.49 5.75
C LEU A 245 1.95 12.64 5.09
N PRO A 246 1.62 13.90 5.39
CA PRO A 246 2.50 15.00 5.04
C PRO A 246 3.77 14.93 5.92
N SER A 247 4.90 15.35 5.37
CA SER A 247 6.18 15.48 6.11
C SER A 247 6.08 16.45 7.28
N THR A 248 5.39 17.57 7.07
CA THR A 248 5.06 18.56 8.11
C THR A 248 3.64 19.09 7.91
N LEU A 249 3.03 19.59 8.99
CA LEU A 249 1.78 20.36 8.91
C LEU A 249 2.03 21.88 8.77
N HIS A 250 3.30 22.29 8.70
CA HIS A 250 3.67 23.70 8.54
C HIS A 250 3.77 24.07 7.06
N ASN A 251 3.40 25.31 6.77
CA ASN A 251 3.47 25.86 5.42
C ASN A 251 4.92 26.23 5.10
N VAL A 252 5.63 25.36 4.38
CA VAL A 252 7.05 25.53 4.01
C VAL A 252 7.22 25.81 2.52
N LYS A 253 8.19 26.66 2.18
CA LYS A 253 8.59 26.93 0.80
C LYS A 253 9.94 26.28 0.54
N LEU A 254 10.10 25.74 -0.66
CA LEU A 254 11.40 25.27 -1.13
C LEU A 254 12.18 26.45 -1.71
N VAL A 255 13.43 26.60 -1.30
CA VAL A 255 14.34 27.63 -1.81
C VAL A 255 15.61 26.95 -2.32
N ALA A 256 16.10 27.39 -3.47
CA ALA A 256 17.34 26.91 -4.08
C ALA A 256 18.36 28.04 -4.22
N SER A 257 19.63 27.64 -4.14
CA SER A 257 20.75 28.43 -4.65
C SER A 257 21.16 27.85 -6.01
N MET A 258 21.12 28.70 -7.04
CA MET A 258 21.43 28.37 -8.43
C MET A 258 22.79 28.95 -8.83
N GLU A 259 23.60 28.15 -9.53
CA GLU A 259 24.83 28.56 -10.18
C GLU A 259 24.57 28.79 -11.67
N LEU A 260 24.56 30.05 -12.10
CA LEU A 260 24.27 30.44 -13.48
C LEU A 260 25.56 30.50 -14.31
N PRO A 261 25.49 30.13 -15.61
CA PRO A 261 26.59 30.40 -16.54
C PRO A 261 26.90 31.89 -16.57
N HIS A 262 28.18 32.25 -16.44
CA HIS A 262 28.69 33.63 -16.55
C HIS A 262 28.27 34.60 -15.43
N VAL A 263 27.70 34.11 -14.32
CA VAL A 263 27.44 34.90 -13.12
C VAL A 263 28.34 34.40 -11.99
N LEU A 264 29.11 35.30 -11.36
CA LEU A 264 30.07 34.95 -10.32
C LEU A 264 29.44 34.67 -8.95
N HIS A 265 28.18 35.05 -8.75
CA HIS A 265 27.46 34.88 -7.50
C HIS A 265 26.27 33.93 -7.67
N GLU A 266 25.97 33.21 -6.60
CA GLU A 266 24.81 32.35 -6.50
C GLU A 266 23.51 33.15 -6.57
N VAL A 267 22.52 32.64 -7.28
CA VAL A 267 21.19 33.25 -7.39
C VAL A 267 20.18 32.46 -6.58
N ARG A 268 19.49 33.15 -5.68
CA ARG A 268 18.42 32.58 -4.86
C ARG A 268 17.13 32.49 -5.69
N VAL A 269 16.51 31.31 -5.71
CA VAL A 269 15.22 31.05 -6.35
C VAL A 269 14.25 30.48 -5.33
N GLU A 270 13.07 31.09 -5.21
CA GLU A 270 12.03 30.69 -4.27
C GLU A 270 10.83 30.07 -5.00
N GLY A 271 10.44 28.88 -4.55
CA GLY A 271 9.30 28.14 -5.07
C GLY A 271 9.71 26.90 -5.85
N GLU A 272 9.08 25.77 -5.55
CA GLU A 272 9.36 24.47 -6.15
C GLU A 272 9.19 24.52 -7.67
N SER A 273 8.10 25.12 -8.15
CA SER A 273 7.78 25.20 -9.58
C SER A 273 8.71 26.12 -10.37
N LYS A 274 9.44 27.03 -9.71
CA LYS A 274 10.37 27.96 -10.36
C LYS A 274 11.77 27.39 -10.51
N ILE A 275 12.19 26.52 -9.59
CA ILE A 275 13.57 25.97 -9.56
C ILE A 275 13.96 25.32 -10.89
N PRO A 276 13.16 24.38 -11.48
CA PRO A 276 13.52 23.72 -12.74
C PRO A 276 13.46 24.64 -13.96
N THR A 277 12.78 25.78 -13.87
CA THR A 277 12.64 26.72 -15.00
C THR A 277 13.77 27.76 -15.05
N MET A 278 14.55 27.86 -13.98
CA MET A 278 15.70 28.74 -13.92
C MET A 278 16.89 28.07 -14.62
N ALA A 279 17.60 28.82 -15.46
CA ALA A 279 18.83 28.34 -16.07
C ALA A 279 19.91 28.04 -15.00
N GLY A 280 20.87 27.19 -15.34
CA GLY A 280 22.02 26.88 -14.49
C GLY A 280 21.87 25.59 -13.69
N ARG A 281 22.73 25.41 -12.69
CA ARG A 281 22.80 24.19 -11.87
C ARG A 281 22.36 24.48 -10.44
N VAL A 282 21.55 23.60 -9.86
CA VAL A 282 21.22 23.67 -8.43
C VAL A 282 22.48 23.36 -7.60
N ARG A 283 22.89 24.31 -6.75
CA ARG A 283 24.01 24.14 -5.82
C ARG A 283 23.57 23.48 -4.52
N ARG A 284 22.48 24.00 -3.94
CA ARG A 284 21.84 23.46 -2.73
C ARG A 284 20.39 23.91 -2.62
N VAL A 285 19.60 23.19 -1.84
CA VAL A 285 18.22 23.54 -1.46
C VAL A 285 18.01 23.54 0.05
N TRP A 286 17.06 24.34 0.53
CA TRP A 286 16.61 24.38 1.93
C TRP A 286 15.12 24.74 2.00
N LEU A 287 14.51 24.51 3.17
CA LEU A 287 13.14 24.90 3.46
C LEU A 287 13.10 26.27 4.15
N GLU A 288 12.06 27.05 3.86
CA GLU A 288 11.74 28.26 4.62
C GLU A 288 10.27 28.25 5.06
N PRO A 289 9.97 28.34 6.37
CA PRO A 289 10.93 28.36 7.49
C PRO A 289 11.72 27.04 7.62
N ASP A 290 12.94 27.12 8.14
CA ASP A 290 13.88 25.99 8.26
C ASP A 290 13.68 25.17 9.56
N ASP A 291 12.85 25.65 10.48
CA ASP A 291 12.53 25.01 11.77
C ASP A 291 11.19 24.27 11.77
N ALA A 292 10.63 23.98 10.59
CA ALA A 292 9.35 23.30 10.46
C ALA A 292 9.40 21.90 11.10
N PRO A 293 8.59 21.61 12.15
CA PRO A 293 8.63 20.32 12.82
C PRO A 293 8.02 19.23 11.93
N VAL A 294 8.53 18.01 12.07
CA VAL A 294 7.94 16.84 11.41
C VAL A 294 6.54 16.56 11.96
N PHE A 295 5.64 16.06 11.12
CA PHE A 295 4.34 15.61 11.57
C PHE A 295 4.49 14.34 12.45
N PRO A 296 4.10 14.34 13.75
CA PRO A 296 4.48 13.27 14.68
C PRO A 296 4.15 11.82 14.27
N PRO A 297 3.03 11.53 13.57
CA PRO A 297 2.77 10.18 13.04
C PRO A 297 3.84 9.66 12.07
N VAL A 298 4.59 10.55 11.40
CA VAL A 298 5.72 10.19 10.54
C VAL A 298 6.86 9.61 11.37
N ILE A 299 7.22 10.22 12.51
CA ILE A 299 8.24 9.69 13.43
C ILE A 299 7.89 8.25 13.84
N ASN A 300 6.65 8.03 14.29
CA ASN A 300 6.17 6.72 14.70
C ASN A 300 6.24 5.70 13.55
N ALA A 301 5.90 6.12 12.33
CA ALA A 301 6.00 5.25 11.16
C ALA A 301 7.46 4.88 10.84
N LEU A 302 8.39 5.85 10.88
CA LEU A 302 9.81 5.64 10.60
C LEU A 302 10.48 4.73 11.63
N LEU A 303 10.23 4.95 12.92
CA LEU A 303 10.83 4.17 14.01
C LEU A 303 10.28 2.74 14.09
N SER A 304 9.07 2.51 13.60
CA SER A 304 8.44 1.17 13.55
C SER A 304 8.57 0.46 12.22
N ALA A 305 9.21 1.10 11.23
CA ALA A 305 9.39 0.53 9.90
C ALA A 305 10.35 -0.66 9.93
N ASP A 306 10.10 -1.63 9.05
CA ASP A 306 11.03 -2.69 8.73
C ASP A 306 11.88 -2.28 7.48
N VAL A 307 11.32 -1.44 6.60
CA VAL A 307 12.00 -0.83 5.44
C VAL A 307 11.61 0.65 5.30
N ILE A 308 12.60 1.50 5.04
CA ILE A 308 12.41 2.91 4.64
C ILE A 308 12.93 3.05 3.21
N ILE A 309 12.09 3.51 2.29
CA ILE A 309 12.44 3.77 0.90
C ILE A 309 12.37 5.27 0.64
N VAL A 310 13.45 5.85 0.11
CA VAL A 310 13.50 7.25 -0.34
C VAL A 310 13.56 7.26 -1.87
N GLY A 311 12.56 7.89 -2.47
CA GLY A 311 12.36 7.90 -3.91
C GLY A 311 11.59 6.70 -4.46
N PRO A 312 11.44 6.61 -5.79
CA PRO A 312 12.00 7.53 -6.78
C PRO A 312 11.24 8.87 -6.85
N GLY A 313 11.91 9.92 -7.31
CA GLY A 313 11.32 11.25 -7.47
C GLY A 313 12.37 12.30 -7.80
N SER A 314 11.94 13.50 -8.18
CA SER A 314 12.84 14.63 -8.46
C SER A 314 13.73 14.92 -7.26
N LEU A 315 15.04 14.97 -7.47
CA LEU A 315 16.01 14.98 -6.37
C LEU A 315 15.83 16.20 -5.47
N TYR A 316 15.78 17.40 -6.06
CA TYR A 316 15.76 18.66 -5.33
C TYR A 316 14.36 19.09 -4.91
N THR A 317 13.34 18.71 -5.67
CA THR A 317 11.96 19.19 -5.51
C THR A 317 11.01 18.17 -4.87
N SER A 318 11.35 16.88 -4.85
CA SER A 318 10.52 15.83 -4.25
C SER A 318 11.21 15.06 -3.11
N LEU A 319 12.50 14.73 -3.25
CA LEU A 319 13.19 13.90 -2.25
C LEU A 319 13.79 14.76 -1.13
N LEU A 320 14.69 15.67 -1.47
CA LEU A 320 15.36 16.55 -0.52
C LEU A 320 14.39 17.36 0.35
N PRO A 321 13.26 17.91 -0.13
CA PRO A 321 12.35 18.69 0.71
C PRO A 321 11.75 17.87 1.86
N ASN A 322 11.60 16.56 1.71
CA ASN A 322 11.20 15.70 2.82
C ASN A 322 12.36 15.50 3.82
N LEU A 323 13.57 15.27 3.31
CA LEU A 323 14.75 14.95 4.12
C LEU A 323 15.37 16.18 4.80
N LEU A 324 15.01 17.39 4.37
CA LEU A 324 15.40 18.66 4.98
C LEU A 324 14.55 19.03 6.21
N VAL A 325 13.54 18.22 6.54
CA VAL A 325 12.85 18.32 7.84
C VAL A 325 13.71 17.61 8.87
N ASP A 326 14.37 18.36 9.77
CA ASP A 326 15.42 17.85 10.65
C ASP A 326 15.01 16.62 11.48
N ASP A 327 13.84 16.67 12.13
CA ASP A 327 13.34 15.56 12.94
C ASP A 327 12.99 14.31 12.10
N LEU A 328 12.63 14.51 10.82
CA LEU A 328 12.38 13.41 9.89
C LEU A 328 13.69 12.70 9.56
N LEU A 329 14.74 13.45 9.19
CA LEU A 329 16.06 12.89 8.92
C LEU A 329 16.67 12.21 10.16
N ALA A 330 16.54 12.84 11.33
CA ALA A 330 16.96 12.25 12.60
C ALA A 330 16.24 10.92 12.87
N SER A 331 14.93 10.84 12.58
CA SER A 331 14.14 9.62 12.72
C SER A 331 14.55 8.52 11.74
N ILE A 332 14.89 8.87 10.49
CA ILE A 332 15.45 7.91 9.52
C ILE A 332 16.76 7.32 10.06
N ARG A 333 17.68 8.17 10.53
CA ARG A 333 18.98 7.73 11.07
C ARG A 333 18.81 6.82 12.29
N ALA A 334 17.91 7.19 13.21
CA ALA A 334 17.63 6.42 14.42
C ALA A 334 16.90 5.08 14.17
N SER A 335 16.21 4.94 13.04
CA SER A 335 15.47 3.73 12.70
C SER A 335 16.40 2.53 12.47
N ARG A 336 15.92 1.34 12.83
CA ARG A 336 16.56 0.05 12.55
C ARG A 336 16.14 -0.56 11.21
N ALA A 337 15.22 0.10 10.50
CA ALA A 337 14.77 -0.32 9.19
C ALA A 337 15.92 -0.37 8.19
N VAL A 338 15.78 -1.23 7.17
CA VAL A 338 16.64 -1.17 5.98
C VAL A 338 16.33 0.11 5.21
N LYS A 339 17.33 0.97 4.98
CA LYS A 339 17.17 2.27 4.31
C LYS A 339 17.60 2.21 2.85
N ILE A 340 16.66 2.31 1.92
CA ILE A 340 16.90 2.16 0.49
C ILE A 340 16.71 3.50 -0.20
N TYR A 341 17.72 3.98 -0.91
CA TYR A 341 17.57 5.07 -1.88
C TYR A 341 17.29 4.49 -3.26
N VAL A 342 16.26 4.98 -3.95
CA VAL A 342 15.96 4.60 -5.34
C VAL A 342 16.41 5.72 -6.27
N CYS A 343 17.47 5.45 -7.03
CA CYS A 343 18.04 6.41 -7.97
C CYS A 343 17.11 6.65 -9.17
N ASN A 344 17.13 7.86 -9.70
CA ASN A 344 16.36 8.23 -10.88
C ASN A 344 16.87 7.47 -12.12
N ILE A 345 15.96 7.23 -13.08
CA ILE A 345 16.27 6.51 -14.33
C ILE A 345 16.75 7.48 -15.43
N ALA A 346 16.20 8.69 -15.45
CA ALA A 346 16.51 9.71 -16.43
C ALA A 346 16.73 11.05 -15.73
N THR A 347 17.58 11.89 -16.33
CA THR A 347 17.85 13.24 -15.85
C THR A 347 16.61 14.12 -16.01
N GLN A 348 16.49 15.11 -15.13
CA GLN A 348 15.42 16.09 -15.18
C GLN A 348 16.00 17.46 -15.51
N GLU A 349 15.44 18.07 -16.56
CA GLU A 349 15.80 19.40 -17.05
C GLU A 349 15.70 20.45 -15.94
N GLY A 350 16.76 21.25 -15.78
CA GLY A 350 16.84 22.31 -14.77
C GLY A 350 17.11 21.85 -13.34
N GLU A 351 17.17 20.53 -13.09
CA GLU A 351 17.49 19.97 -11.78
C GLU A 351 18.78 19.15 -11.81
N THR A 352 18.83 18.13 -12.67
CA THR A 352 19.85 17.07 -12.66
C THR A 352 20.46 16.86 -14.04
N ASP A 353 20.60 17.95 -14.79
CA ASP A 353 21.17 17.93 -16.13
C ASP A 353 22.55 17.23 -16.14
N ALA A 354 22.67 16.22 -17.00
CA ALA A 354 23.85 15.39 -17.16
C ALA A 354 24.33 14.62 -15.91
N PHE A 355 23.51 14.48 -14.87
CA PHE A 355 23.89 13.70 -13.68
C PHE A 355 24.02 12.21 -13.98
N THR A 356 25.09 11.59 -13.49
CA THR A 356 25.18 10.14 -13.33
C THR A 356 24.48 9.68 -12.04
N ALA A 357 24.42 8.37 -11.80
CA ALA A 357 23.93 7.85 -10.52
C ALA A 357 24.82 8.31 -9.35
N ALA A 358 26.14 8.34 -9.53
CA ALA A 358 27.07 8.85 -8.52
C ALA A 358 26.85 10.34 -8.22
N ASP A 359 26.54 11.16 -9.24
CA ASP A 359 26.20 12.57 -9.01
C ASP A 359 24.92 12.75 -8.19
N HIS A 360 23.90 11.90 -8.41
CA HIS A 360 22.69 11.90 -7.58
C HIS A 360 23.00 11.52 -6.12
N ILE A 361 23.79 10.47 -5.92
CA ILE A 361 24.21 10.01 -4.59
C ILE A 361 25.00 11.12 -3.88
N ARG A 362 26.01 11.70 -4.53
CA ARG A 362 26.81 12.80 -3.99
C ARG A 362 25.95 14.01 -3.65
N ALA A 363 25.05 14.41 -4.54
CA ALA A 363 24.16 15.54 -4.28
C ALA A 363 23.24 15.27 -3.07
N LEU A 364 22.68 14.06 -2.96
CA LEU A 364 21.87 13.66 -1.82
C LEU A 364 22.67 13.69 -0.51
N GLU A 365 23.81 13.00 -0.47
CA GLU A 365 24.68 12.89 0.71
C GLU A 365 25.27 14.24 1.15
N ASN A 366 25.51 15.16 0.21
CA ASN A 366 25.93 16.54 0.54
C ASN A 366 24.87 17.31 1.35
N HIS A 367 23.59 16.96 1.22
CA HIS A 367 22.51 17.60 1.98
C HIS A 367 22.18 16.84 3.26
N VAL A 368 22.15 15.50 3.21
CA VAL A 368 21.65 14.67 4.32
C VAL A 368 22.76 13.95 5.09
N GLY A 369 24.03 14.20 4.76
CA GLY A 369 25.19 13.47 5.27
C GLY A 369 25.35 12.09 4.64
N GLY A 370 26.58 11.55 4.73
CA GLY A 370 26.88 10.17 4.34
C GLY A 370 26.24 9.13 5.27
N ASP A 371 26.25 7.87 4.84
CA ASP A 371 25.86 6.68 5.62
C ASP A 371 24.38 6.61 6.07
N VAL A 372 23.50 7.43 5.48
CA VAL A 372 22.05 7.35 5.75
C VAL A 372 21.44 6.10 5.13
N PHE A 373 21.93 5.68 3.95
CA PHE A 373 21.34 4.60 3.18
C PHE A 373 22.16 3.32 3.27
N ASP A 374 21.43 2.22 3.43
CA ASP A 374 21.92 0.85 3.47
C ASP A 374 22.10 0.26 2.06
N ALA A 375 21.21 0.64 1.14
CA ALA A 375 21.24 0.18 -0.24
C ALA A 375 20.85 1.33 -1.18
N ILE A 376 21.49 1.37 -2.34
CA ILE A 376 21.20 2.32 -3.40
C ILE A 376 20.77 1.52 -4.63
N LEU A 377 19.50 1.65 -5.02
CA LEU A 377 18.91 0.89 -6.10
C LEU A 377 19.02 1.69 -7.41
N CYS A 378 19.77 1.14 -8.38
CA CYS A 378 20.04 1.75 -9.68
C CYS A 378 19.52 0.90 -10.84
N ASN A 379 19.06 1.57 -11.89
CA ASN A 379 18.64 0.92 -13.12
C ASN A 379 19.82 0.56 -14.03
N ILE A 380 19.77 -0.62 -14.64
CA ILE A 380 20.74 -1.08 -15.65
C ILE A 380 20.13 -1.31 -17.03
N ASN A 381 18.82 -1.12 -17.19
CA ASN A 381 18.15 -1.22 -18.48
C ASN A 381 18.03 0.15 -19.14
N TYR A 382 18.84 0.41 -20.17
CA TYR A 382 18.85 1.66 -20.93
C TYR A 382 18.23 1.49 -22.33
N SER A 383 17.32 0.53 -22.49
CA SER A 383 16.63 0.31 -23.77
C SER A 383 15.46 1.28 -23.96
N GLY A 384 15.18 1.61 -25.22
CA GLY A 384 14.13 2.56 -25.59
C GLY A 384 14.65 3.98 -25.84
N SER A 385 13.72 4.87 -26.19
CA SER A 385 14.01 6.29 -26.46
C SER A 385 13.50 7.16 -25.31
N LEU A 386 14.37 8.01 -24.79
CA LEU A 386 13.97 9.12 -23.92
C LEU A 386 13.45 10.29 -24.76
N ASN A 387 12.75 11.21 -24.10
CA ASN A 387 12.46 12.55 -24.62
C ASN A 387 13.76 13.30 -24.97
N SER A 388 13.67 14.25 -25.89
CA SER A 388 14.84 14.97 -26.44
C SER A 388 15.67 15.74 -25.42
N THR A 389 15.13 16.02 -24.22
CA THR A 389 15.77 16.80 -23.17
C THR A 389 16.31 15.96 -22.01
N SER A 390 15.99 14.67 -21.93
CA SER A 390 16.46 13.80 -20.85
C SER A 390 17.48 12.79 -21.32
N VAL A 391 18.46 12.51 -20.46
CA VAL A 391 19.51 11.51 -20.67
C VAL A 391 19.36 10.41 -19.62
N TRP A 392 19.79 9.19 -19.97
CA TRP A 392 19.82 8.08 -19.03
C TRP A 392 20.76 8.39 -17.86
N VAL A 393 20.27 8.22 -16.64
CA VAL A 393 21.10 8.21 -15.44
C VAL A 393 21.77 6.85 -15.37
N ARG A 394 23.05 6.80 -15.73
CA ARG A 394 23.84 5.56 -15.77
C ARG A 394 24.46 5.28 -14.42
N ALA A 395 24.45 4.01 -14.03
CA ALA A 395 25.30 3.49 -12.97
C ALA A 395 26.74 3.42 -13.52
N ASP A 396 27.52 4.46 -13.23
CA ASP A 396 28.92 4.57 -13.61
C ASP A 396 29.83 3.72 -12.72
N ASP A 397 31.12 3.63 -13.08
CA ASP A 397 32.09 2.82 -12.35
C ASP A 397 32.20 3.24 -10.86
N GLU A 398 32.03 4.54 -10.56
CA GLU A 398 31.97 5.06 -9.19
C GLU A 398 30.78 4.46 -8.43
N THR A 399 29.59 4.46 -9.03
CA THR A 399 28.39 3.84 -8.44
C THR A 399 28.56 2.34 -8.27
N LEU A 400 29.11 1.65 -9.26
CA LEU A 400 29.27 0.18 -9.24
C LEU A 400 30.35 -0.28 -8.24
N ALA A 401 31.28 0.60 -7.87
CA ALA A 401 32.26 0.35 -6.83
C ALA A 401 31.71 0.51 -5.40
N ASP A 402 30.55 1.17 -5.23
CA ASP A 402 29.88 1.29 -3.93
C ASP A 402 29.22 -0.04 -3.54
N GLU A 403 29.62 -0.64 -2.42
CA GLU A 403 29.07 -1.92 -1.94
C GLU A 403 27.56 -1.86 -1.63
N ARG A 404 27.03 -0.65 -1.40
CA ARG A 404 25.60 -0.39 -1.17
C ARG A 404 24.82 -0.43 -2.47
N ALA A 405 25.46 -0.26 -3.63
CA ALA A 405 24.78 -0.24 -4.92
C ALA A 405 24.19 -1.60 -5.27
N LYS A 406 22.90 -1.60 -5.61
CA LYS A 406 22.13 -2.74 -6.10
C LYS A 406 21.56 -2.38 -7.45
N THR A 407 21.74 -3.26 -8.42
CA THR A 407 21.31 -3.01 -9.80
C THR A 407 20.21 -3.96 -10.22
N ALA A 408 19.21 -3.45 -10.92
CA ALA A 408 18.16 -4.27 -11.54
C ALA A 408 17.62 -3.61 -12.81
N ASP A 409 16.88 -4.37 -13.63
CA ASP A 409 16.00 -3.78 -14.64
C ASP A 409 14.81 -3.14 -13.92
N LEU A 410 14.76 -1.82 -13.94
CA LEU A 410 13.73 -1.03 -13.26
C LEU A 410 12.87 -0.22 -14.22
N ALA A 411 13.23 -0.17 -15.50
CA ALA A 411 12.56 0.67 -16.49
C ALA A 411 11.22 0.06 -16.94
N ASP A 412 10.22 0.93 -17.10
CA ASP A 412 8.94 0.58 -17.72
C ASP A 412 9.10 0.46 -19.24
N ASN A 413 8.62 -0.64 -19.81
CA ASN A 413 8.80 -0.90 -21.25
C ASN A 413 8.00 0.07 -22.14
N SER A 414 6.90 0.63 -21.64
CA SER A 414 6.05 1.56 -22.38
C SER A 414 6.50 3.01 -22.19
N HIS A 415 7.01 3.35 -21.01
CA HIS A 415 7.50 4.67 -20.65
C HIS A 415 8.92 4.56 -20.05
N PRO A 416 9.97 4.39 -20.87
CA PRO A 416 11.32 4.04 -20.41
C PRO A 416 11.97 5.04 -19.45
N TRP A 417 11.48 6.29 -19.41
CA TRP A 417 11.91 7.31 -18.45
C TRP A 417 11.30 7.15 -17.04
N ARG A 418 10.49 6.11 -16.80
CA ARG A 418 9.82 5.83 -15.53
C ARG A 418 10.17 4.44 -15.00
N HIS A 419 10.00 4.29 -13.70
CA HIS A 419 10.09 3.01 -13.04
C HIS A 419 8.84 2.17 -13.31
N ASP A 420 9.05 0.91 -13.69
CA ASP A 420 8.02 -0.12 -13.67
C ASP A 420 7.69 -0.45 -12.20
N SER A 421 6.41 -0.34 -11.85
CA SER A 421 5.97 -0.48 -10.46
C SER A 421 6.23 -1.89 -9.91
N ASP A 422 6.07 -2.93 -10.73
CA ASP A 422 6.19 -4.33 -10.29
C ASP A 422 7.66 -4.75 -10.19
N LYS A 423 8.48 -4.37 -11.17
CA LYS A 423 9.94 -4.60 -11.13
C LYS A 423 10.56 -3.88 -9.94
N LEU A 424 10.20 -2.62 -9.71
CA LEU A 424 10.70 -1.83 -8.58
C LEU A 424 10.30 -2.45 -7.23
N ALA A 425 9.03 -2.81 -7.06
CA ALA A 425 8.57 -3.47 -5.84
C ALA A 425 9.27 -4.81 -5.60
N GLN A 426 9.52 -5.59 -6.66
CA GLN A 426 10.23 -6.86 -6.55
C GLN A 426 11.70 -6.65 -6.13
N ALA A 427 12.39 -5.67 -6.71
CA ALA A 427 13.77 -5.33 -6.34
C ALA A 427 13.88 -4.92 -4.86
N ILE A 428 12.96 -4.08 -4.37
CA ILE A 428 12.90 -3.67 -2.95
C ILE A 428 12.66 -4.87 -2.03
N MET A 429 11.75 -5.77 -2.40
CA MET A 429 11.50 -6.99 -1.63
C MET A 429 12.71 -7.92 -1.60
N ASN A 430 13.48 -8.00 -2.67
CA ASN A 430 14.71 -8.81 -2.70
C ASN A 430 15.74 -8.25 -1.71
N ILE A 431 15.99 -6.94 -1.73
CA ILE A 431 16.90 -6.26 -0.78
C ILE A 431 16.44 -6.48 0.67
N TYR A 432 15.14 -6.36 0.92
CA TYR A 432 14.58 -6.62 2.25
C TYR A 432 14.83 -8.06 2.71
N ASN A 433 14.54 -9.05 1.87
CA ASN A 433 14.69 -10.47 2.22
C ASN A 433 16.16 -10.86 2.43
N GLU A 434 17.09 -10.29 1.66
CA GLU A 434 18.54 -10.51 1.84
C GLU A 434 19.02 -10.05 3.22
N ARG A 435 18.48 -8.91 3.72
CA ARG A 435 18.89 -8.33 5.01
C ARG A 435 18.09 -8.83 6.21
N ALA A 436 16.83 -9.22 6.02
CA ALA A 436 15.99 -9.75 7.10
C ALA A 436 16.33 -11.21 7.48
N GLY A 437 17.13 -11.91 6.66
CA GLY A 437 17.34 -13.35 6.78
C GLY A 437 16.09 -14.16 6.38
N PRO A 438 16.19 -15.48 6.20
CA PRO A 438 15.01 -16.30 5.90
C PRO A 438 14.04 -16.18 7.08
N LEU A 439 12.87 -15.60 6.81
CA LEU A 439 11.73 -15.56 7.73
C LEU A 439 11.45 -16.99 8.22
N ALA A 440 11.66 -17.22 9.51
CA ALA A 440 11.41 -18.50 10.18
C ALA A 440 9.92 -18.88 10.22
#